data_AF-A0A369QK70-F1
#
_entry.id   AF-A0A369QK70-F1
#
_cell.length_a   1.000
_cell.length_b   1.000
_cell.length_c   1.000
_cell.angle_alpha   90.00
_cell.angle_beta   90.00
_cell.angle_gamma   90.00
#
_symmetry.space_group_name_H-M   'P 1'
#
loop_
_entity.id
_entity.type
_entity.pdbx_description
1 polymer ?
#
loop_
_entity_poly.entity_id
_entity_poly.type
_entity_poly.pdbx_seq_one_letter_code
_entity_poly.pdbx_strand_id
1 'polypeptide(L)'
;MLAGSAYPAMMALGLLPGAPAHAFNLSGDGKGKHVLILGGGLAGMTAAYELNKLGYRTTILEARTRAGGRVFSVRKGSTHQEGDGPVQTANFDNGLYYNAGPSRIPHHHQLTMHYCKELGVPLEVYNNVNEGTYYFSEGKGALSNKKVRAREIHNDMRGYMTELLAKALDQDKLDLALNKEDAAKVLEYLRAEGGLDIDKLYKASARRGYLESPGPVKSPGK
;
A
#
# COMPACT_ATOMS: atom_id res chain seq x y z
N MET A 1 -5.61 -8.16 4.21
CA MET A 1 -6.55 -7.34 3.39
C MET A 1 -7.44 -6.38 4.20
N LEU A 2 -7.78 -6.65 5.47
CA LEU A 2 -8.80 -5.89 6.21
C LEU A 2 -8.51 -4.38 6.46
N ALA A 3 -7.25 -3.96 6.56
CA ALA A 3 -6.95 -2.52 6.71
C ALA A 3 -7.06 -1.71 5.40
N GLY A 4 -7.02 -2.37 4.24
CA GLY A 4 -7.04 -1.71 2.93
C GLY A 4 -8.43 -1.32 2.45
N SER A 5 -9.49 -2.00 2.91
CA SER A 5 -10.89 -1.75 2.52
C SER A 5 -11.58 -0.69 3.38
N ALA A 6 -11.14 -0.50 4.62
CA ALA A 6 -11.71 0.51 5.51
C ALA A 6 -11.52 1.93 4.96
N TYR A 7 -10.37 2.23 4.37
CA TYR A 7 -10.09 3.58 3.85
C TYR A 7 -10.96 3.96 2.64
N PRO A 8 -11.07 3.14 1.57
CA PRO A 8 -12.01 3.40 0.48
C PRO A 8 -13.47 3.48 0.95
N ALA A 9 -13.89 2.64 1.91
CA ALA A 9 -15.24 2.69 2.47
C ALA A 9 -15.50 3.99 3.25
N MET A 10 -14.56 4.43 4.10
CA MET A 10 -14.65 5.71 4.82
C MET A 10 -14.69 6.91 3.86
N MET A 11 -13.91 6.86 2.78
CA MET A 11 -13.95 7.87 1.71
C MET A 11 -15.31 7.88 0.98
N ALA A 12 -15.85 6.71 0.62
CA ALA A 12 -17.14 6.60 -0.06
C ALA A 12 -18.32 7.06 0.83
N LEU A 13 -18.23 6.85 2.13
CA LEU A 13 -19.22 7.28 3.12
C LEU A 13 -19.05 8.74 3.57
N GLY A 14 -18.07 9.47 3.01
CA GLY A 14 -17.81 10.87 3.39
C GLY A 14 -17.27 11.06 4.82
N LEU A 15 -16.82 9.98 5.47
CA LEU A 15 -16.26 10.00 6.83
C LEU A 15 -14.83 10.55 6.88
N LEU A 16 -14.18 10.66 5.72
CA LEU A 16 -12.87 11.28 5.56
C LEU A 16 -12.94 12.33 4.44
N PRO A 17 -12.44 13.56 4.67
CA PRO A 17 -12.28 14.52 3.59
C PRO A 17 -11.22 13.99 2.61
N GLY A 18 -11.51 14.06 1.32
CA GLY A 18 -10.51 13.77 0.29
C GLY A 18 -9.35 14.75 0.36
N ALA A 19 -8.13 14.25 0.22
CA ALA A 19 -6.99 15.13 0.02
C ALA A 19 -7.18 15.93 -1.28
N PRO A 20 -6.82 17.22 -1.32
CA PRO A 20 -6.89 18.02 -2.53
C PRO A 20 -6.20 17.33 -3.70
N ALA A 21 -6.90 17.27 -4.83
CA ALA A 21 -6.48 16.60 -6.05
C ALA A 21 -5.49 17.43 -6.90
N HIS A 22 -5.15 18.63 -6.45
CA HIS A 22 -4.45 19.63 -7.26
C HIS A 22 -3.48 20.44 -6.39
N ALA A 23 -2.56 21.13 -7.07
CA ALA A 23 -1.71 22.15 -6.48
C ALA A 23 -2.55 23.13 -5.64
N PHE A 24 -1.96 23.67 -4.58
CA PHE A 24 -2.63 24.76 -3.88
C PHE A 24 -2.73 25.97 -4.80
N ASN A 25 -3.94 26.50 -4.95
CA ASN A 25 -4.19 27.76 -5.63
C ASN A 25 -4.41 28.86 -4.56
N LEU A 26 -3.33 29.25 -3.91
CA LEU A 26 -3.38 30.26 -2.85
C LEU A 26 -3.28 31.66 -3.44
N SER A 27 -3.99 32.60 -2.84
CA SER A 27 -3.93 34.02 -3.16
C SER A 27 -3.32 34.81 -2.02
N GLY A 28 -2.53 35.83 -2.35
CA GLY A 28 -1.97 36.77 -1.38
C GLY A 28 -0.69 37.39 -1.90
N ASP A 29 -0.33 38.54 -1.35
CA ASP A 29 0.94 39.20 -1.52
C ASP A 29 1.58 39.32 -0.13
N GLY A 30 2.79 38.82 0.07
CA GLY A 30 3.40 38.76 1.40
C GLY A 30 3.48 40.11 2.13
N LYS A 31 3.32 41.24 1.43
CA LYS A 31 3.38 42.63 1.96
C LYS A 31 4.57 42.86 2.88
N GLY A 32 5.71 42.23 2.57
CA GLY A 32 6.93 42.30 3.39
C GLY A 32 6.84 41.59 4.75
N LYS A 33 5.79 40.82 5.03
CA LYS A 33 5.66 40.05 6.27
C LYS A 33 6.67 38.91 6.32
N HIS A 34 7.20 38.69 7.51
CA HIS A 34 8.12 37.60 7.82
C HIS A 34 7.42 36.57 8.70
N VAL A 35 7.40 35.31 8.26
CA VAL A 35 6.78 34.19 8.96
C VAL A 35 7.85 33.27 9.53
N LEU A 36 7.76 32.99 10.83
CA LEU A 36 8.56 31.98 11.51
C LEU A 36 7.80 30.65 11.54
N ILE A 37 8.44 29.57 11.10
CA ILE A 37 7.87 28.23 11.02
C ILE A 37 8.68 27.31 11.95
N LEU A 38 8.00 26.64 12.88
CA LEU A 38 8.62 25.69 13.80
C LEU A 38 8.50 24.27 13.23
N GLY A 39 9.62 23.71 12.80
CA GLY A 39 9.73 22.35 12.25
C GLY A 39 9.93 22.31 10.73
N GLY A 40 11.05 21.71 10.31
CA GLY A 40 11.42 21.43 8.92
C GLY A 40 10.94 20.07 8.42
N GLY A 41 9.78 19.60 8.91
CA GLY A 41 9.06 18.45 8.34
C GLY A 41 8.32 18.81 7.05
N LEU A 42 7.64 17.84 6.42
CA LEU A 42 6.87 18.09 5.20
C LEU A 42 5.89 19.28 5.35
N ALA A 43 5.10 19.32 6.42
CA ALA A 43 4.14 20.40 6.63
C ALA A 43 4.80 21.80 6.68
N GLY A 44 5.86 21.95 7.47
CA GLY A 44 6.55 23.24 7.60
C GLY A 44 7.29 23.65 6.33
N MET A 45 7.94 22.71 5.64
CA MET A 45 8.59 22.98 4.36
C MET A 45 7.57 23.33 3.26
N THR A 46 6.44 22.62 3.19
CA THR A 46 5.35 22.93 2.25
C THR A 46 4.77 24.32 2.53
N ALA A 47 4.51 24.65 3.80
CA ALA A 47 4.03 25.98 4.17
C ALA A 47 5.04 27.07 3.77
N ALA A 48 6.33 26.87 4.05
CA ALA A 48 7.37 27.81 3.66
C ALA A 48 7.45 27.98 2.13
N TYR A 49 7.38 26.87 1.39
CA TYR A 49 7.44 26.85 -0.07
C TYR A 49 6.28 27.65 -0.70
N GLU A 50 5.05 27.40 -0.26
CA GLU A 50 3.88 28.12 -0.77
C GLU A 50 3.84 29.59 -0.32
N LEU A 51 4.21 29.89 0.92
CA LEU A 51 4.31 31.29 1.39
C LEU A 51 5.39 32.07 0.62
N ASN A 52 6.52 31.45 0.31
CA ASN A 52 7.56 32.09 -0.51
C ASN A 52 7.06 32.40 -1.93
N LYS A 53 6.27 31.50 -2.55
CA LYS A 53 5.62 31.77 -3.86
C LYS A 53 4.70 32.99 -3.82
N LEU A 54 4.05 33.25 -2.68
CA LEU A 54 3.21 34.43 -2.45
C LEU A 54 3.99 35.69 -2.02
N GLY A 55 5.33 35.64 -1.98
CA GLY A 55 6.18 36.78 -1.64
C GLY A 55 6.35 37.06 -0.15
N TYR A 56 6.00 36.12 0.73
CA TYR A 56 6.36 36.21 2.15
C TYR A 56 7.84 35.87 2.35
N ARG A 57 8.49 36.51 3.32
CA ARG A 57 9.77 36.02 3.83
C ARG A 57 9.49 34.91 4.84
N THR A 58 10.20 33.79 4.78
CA THR A 58 10.04 32.67 5.73
C THR A 58 11.35 32.30 6.42
N THR A 59 11.27 31.84 7.66
CA THR A 59 12.37 31.20 8.39
C THR A 59 11.86 29.93 9.05
N ILE A 60 12.54 28.81 8.81
CA ILE A 60 12.23 27.52 9.43
C ILE A 60 13.23 27.26 10.57
N LEU A 61 12.72 26.95 11.76
CA LEU A 61 13.51 26.43 12.87
C LEU A 61 13.30 24.91 12.97
N GLU A 62 14.30 24.12 12.59
CA GLU A 62 14.28 22.66 12.73
C GLU A 62 15.22 22.23 13.87
N ALA A 63 14.71 21.38 14.77
CA ALA A 63 15.47 20.91 15.92
C ALA A 63 16.56 19.90 15.54
N ARG A 64 16.38 19.17 14.43
CA ARG A 64 17.33 18.17 13.95
C ARG A 64 18.35 18.80 13.00
N THR A 65 19.46 18.10 12.80
CA THR A 65 20.49 18.42 11.80
C THR A 65 20.08 18.04 10.37
N ARG A 66 18.80 17.70 10.15
CA ARG A 66 18.25 17.30 8.85
C ARG A 66 16.81 17.78 8.68
N ALA A 67 16.43 18.07 7.44
CA ALA A 67 15.05 18.32 7.07
C ALA A 67 14.25 17.00 6.90
N GLY A 68 12.94 17.12 6.69
CA GLY A 68 12.02 16.02 6.38
C GLY A 68 11.22 15.51 7.58
N GLY A 69 11.66 15.76 8.81
CA GLY A 69 10.98 15.33 10.03
C GLY A 69 10.84 13.79 10.08
N ARG A 70 9.61 13.28 10.02
CA ARG A 70 9.32 11.83 9.94
C ARG A 70 9.70 11.20 8.60
N VAL A 71 9.88 12.00 7.54
CA VAL A 71 10.46 11.52 6.28
C VAL A 71 11.96 11.37 6.49
N PHE A 72 12.41 10.14 6.71
CA PHE A 72 13.80 9.82 6.96
C PHE A 72 14.23 8.60 6.18
N SER A 73 15.15 8.80 5.25
CA SER A 73 15.82 7.74 4.51
C SER A 73 17.21 7.54 5.08
N VAL A 74 17.41 6.40 5.73
CA VAL A 74 18.68 5.97 6.32
C VAL A 74 19.61 5.53 5.20
N ARG A 75 20.79 6.15 5.13
CA ARG A 75 21.87 5.88 4.17
C ARG A 75 23.18 5.64 4.92
N LYS A 76 24.23 5.24 4.20
CA LYS A 76 25.59 5.19 4.75
C LYS A 76 25.94 6.49 5.48
N GLY A 77 26.42 6.38 6.72
CA GLY A 77 26.79 7.51 7.58
C GLY A 77 25.63 8.22 8.28
N SER A 78 24.37 7.84 8.01
CA SER A 78 23.24 8.39 8.76
C SER A 78 23.35 8.04 10.24
N THR A 79 23.24 9.03 11.11
CA THR A 79 23.28 8.84 12.56
C THR A 79 21.92 9.07 13.21
N HIS A 80 21.60 8.29 14.24
CA HIS A 80 20.42 8.50 15.06
C HIS A 80 20.67 8.04 16.49
N GLN A 81 20.13 8.79 17.45
CA GLN A 81 20.11 8.44 18.86
C GLN A 81 18.66 8.46 19.32
N GLU A 82 18.18 7.35 19.86
CA GLU A 82 16.84 7.23 20.40
C GLU A 82 16.89 7.44 21.91
N GLY A 83 16.33 8.56 22.39
CA GLY A 83 16.40 8.97 23.79
C GLY A 83 17.85 8.98 24.30
N ASP A 84 18.07 8.25 25.37
CA ASP A 84 19.36 8.17 26.06
C ASP A 84 20.22 7.00 25.55
N GLY A 85 19.74 6.29 24.53
CA GLY A 85 20.42 5.14 23.94
C GLY A 85 21.71 5.52 23.22
N PRO A 86 22.49 4.54 22.72
CA PRO A 86 23.70 4.82 21.98
C PRO A 86 23.40 5.46 20.63
N VAL A 87 24.34 6.28 20.14
CA VAL A 87 24.30 6.76 18.75
C VAL A 87 24.54 5.57 17.82
N GLN A 88 23.60 5.35 16.91
CA GLN A 88 23.72 4.37 15.84
C GLN A 88 24.15 5.07 14.55
N THR A 89 25.13 4.49 13.85
CA THR A 89 25.57 4.95 12.54
C THR A 89 25.33 3.86 11.51
N ALA A 90 24.51 4.14 10.51
CA ALA A 90 24.22 3.17 9.44
C ALA A 90 25.43 2.98 8.53
N ASN A 91 25.76 1.72 8.24
CA ASN A 91 26.87 1.33 7.36
C ASN A 91 26.38 0.58 6.12
N PHE A 92 25.38 1.13 5.42
CA PHE A 92 24.96 0.62 4.11
C PHE A 92 26.04 0.83 3.05
N ASP A 93 26.01 0.04 1.97
CA ASP A 93 26.81 0.34 0.79
C ASP A 93 26.31 1.63 0.10
N ASN A 94 27.19 2.21 -0.72
CA ASN A 94 26.86 3.43 -1.46
C ASN A 94 25.64 3.18 -2.38
N GLY A 95 24.67 4.10 -2.35
CA GLY A 95 23.43 4.00 -3.12
C GLY A 95 22.33 3.17 -2.45
N LEU A 96 22.65 2.36 -1.43
CA LEU A 96 21.64 1.63 -0.67
C LEU A 96 21.04 2.49 0.43
N TYR A 97 19.74 2.32 0.66
CA TYR A 97 19.02 3.04 1.70
C TYR A 97 17.81 2.27 2.21
N TYR A 98 17.28 2.70 3.36
CA TYR A 98 16.00 2.26 3.89
C TYR A 98 15.18 3.47 4.35
N ASN A 99 13.89 3.49 4.04
CA ASN A 99 12.98 4.53 4.52
C ASN A 99 12.47 4.15 5.92
N ALA A 100 13.04 4.76 6.97
CA ALA A 100 12.65 4.58 8.38
C ALA A 100 11.41 5.40 8.78
N GLY A 101 10.61 5.80 7.79
CA GLY A 101 9.41 6.61 7.91
C GLY A 101 8.46 6.30 6.75
N PRO A 102 7.82 7.30 6.14
CA PRO A 102 7.04 7.09 4.92
C PRO A 102 7.90 6.48 3.80
N SER A 103 7.43 5.37 3.22
CA SER A 103 8.16 4.62 2.18
C SER A 103 7.40 4.46 0.87
N ARG A 104 6.11 4.82 0.81
CA ARG A 104 5.24 4.61 -0.34
C ARG A 104 4.25 5.76 -0.51
N ILE A 105 3.91 6.08 -1.75
CA ILE A 105 2.95 7.13 -2.13
C ILE A 105 1.86 6.47 -2.99
N PRO A 106 0.60 6.37 -2.51
CA PRO A 106 -0.51 5.89 -3.32
C PRO A 106 -0.81 6.81 -4.51
N HIS A 107 -1.32 6.25 -5.61
CA HIS A 107 -1.65 7.01 -6.83
C HIS A 107 -2.65 8.16 -6.60
N HIS A 108 -3.53 8.04 -5.60
CA HIS A 108 -4.53 9.07 -5.27
C HIS A 108 -4.00 10.14 -4.31
N HIS A 109 -2.74 10.08 -3.85
CA HIS A 109 -2.09 11.18 -3.12
C HIS A 109 -1.61 12.25 -4.10
N GLN A 110 -2.53 12.84 -4.84
CA GLN A 110 -2.24 13.68 -6.00
C GLN A 110 -1.43 14.92 -5.64
N LEU A 111 -1.64 15.51 -4.46
CA LEU A 111 -0.82 16.63 -3.98
C LEU A 111 0.66 16.25 -3.77
N THR A 112 0.94 15.08 -3.21
CA THR A 112 2.33 14.60 -3.06
C THR A 112 2.96 14.31 -4.42
N MET A 113 2.20 13.66 -5.32
CA MET A 113 2.64 13.40 -6.69
C MET A 113 2.90 14.70 -7.47
N HIS A 114 2.08 15.72 -7.25
CA HIS A 114 2.26 17.06 -7.82
C HIS A 114 3.59 17.68 -7.36
N TYR A 115 3.88 17.69 -6.06
CA TYR A 115 5.15 18.22 -5.56
C TYR A 115 6.37 17.45 -6.05
N CYS A 116 6.28 16.12 -6.16
CA CYS A 116 7.37 15.34 -6.77
C CYS A 116 7.63 15.80 -8.21
N LYS A 117 6.57 16.03 -9.00
CA LYS A 117 6.70 16.54 -10.36
C LYS A 117 7.24 17.97 -10.40
N GLU A 118 6.67 18.88 -9.62
CA GLU A 118 7.04 20.31 -9.58
C GLU A 118 8.50 20.50 -9.14
N LEU A 119 8.96 19.74 -8.15
CA LEU A 119 10.32 19.81 -7.60
C LEU A 119 11.32 18.93 -8.38
N GLY A 120 10.89 18.24 -9.45
CA GLY A 120 11.75 17.38 -10.26
C GLY A 120 12.27 16.13 -9.53
N VAL A 121 11.55 15.65 -8.51
CA VAL A 121 11.89 14.44 -7.76
C VAL A 121 11.39 13.20 -8.51
N PRO A 122 12.28 12.32 -9.00
CA PRO A 122 11.87 11.12 -9.72
C PRO A 122 11.12 10.15 -8.81
N LEU A 123 10.13 9.47 -9.37
CA LEU A 123 9.35 8.43 -8.71
C LEU A 123 9.62 7.08 -9.36
N GLU A 124 9.55 6.03 -8.55
CA GLU A 124 9.71 4.63 -8.95
C GLU A 124 8.50 3.80 -8.53
N VAL A 125 8.32 2.64 -9.16
CA VAL A 125 7.25 1.71 -8.80
C VAL A 125 7.58 1.07 -7.45
N TYR A 126 6.71 1.30 -6.47
CA TYR A 126 6.80 0.63 -5.18
C TYR A 126 5.99 -0.67 -5.19
N ASN A 127 6.67 -1.81 -5.10
CA ASN A 127 6.00 -3.11 -5.03
C ASN A 127 5.39 -3.34 -3.63
N ASN A 128 4.11 -3.00 -3.48
CA ASN A 128 3.40 -3.11 -2.22
C ASN A 128 2.70 -4.48 -2.01
N VAL A 129 2.62 -5.30 -3.06
CA VAL A 129 1.95 -6.61 -3.05
C VAL A 129 2.79 -7.60 -3.84
N ASN A 130 3.31 -8.60 -3.14
CA ASN A 130 4.15 -9.62 -3.75
C ASN A 130 3.68 -11.01 -3.33
N GLU A 131 3.13 -11.75 -4.29
CA GLU A 131 2.60 -13.12 -4.15
C GLU A 131 3.69 -14.17 -3.84
N GLY A 132 4.96 -13.79 -3.95
CA GLY A 132 6.11 -14.56 -3.48
C GLY A 132 6.44 -14.35 -2.00
N THR A 133 5.84 -13.41 -1.28
CA THR A 133 6.11 -13.22 0.15
C THR A 133 5.46 -14.32 1.01
N TYR A 134 5.73 -14.31 2.31
CA TYR A 134 5.19 -15.29 3.25
C TYR A 134 4.24 -14.62 4.24
N TYR A 135 3.13 -15.31 4.54
CA TYR A 135 2.43 -15.17 5.80
C TYR A 135 3.04 -16.12 6.83
N PHE A 136 3.13 -15.65 8.07
CA PHE A 136 3.55 -16.43 9.22
C PHE A 136 2.80 -15.92 10.45
N SER A 137 2.23 -16.85 11.22
CA SER A 137 1.56 -16.54 12.49
C SER A 137 1.88 -17.64 13.48
N GLU A 138 2.27 -17.24 14.68
CA GLU A 138 2.46 -18.17 15.80
C GLU A 138 1.10 -18.56 16.40
N GLY A 139 1.06 -19.69 17.11
CA GLY A 139 -0.12 -20.11 17.87
C GLY A 139 -0.49 -21.58 17.72
N LYS A 140 -1.80 -21.86 17.80
CA LYS A 140 -2.37 -23.20 17.72
C LYS A 140 -3.26 -23.31 16.48
N GLY A 141 -3.01 -24.31 15.65
CA GLY A 141 -3.74 -24.53 14.41
C GLY A 141 -2.86 -25.20 13.36
N ALA A 142 -3.48 -25.75 12.31
CA ALA A 142 -2.76 -26.51 11.28
C ALA A 142 -1.70 -25.68 10.51
N LEU A 143 -1.90 -24.36 10.45
CA LEU A 143 -1.01 -23.40 9.77
C LEU A 143 -0.11 -22.61 10.73
N SER A 144 -0.25 -22.79 12.04
CA SER A 144 0.56 -22.06 13.02
C SER A 144 2.04 -22.44 12.90
N ASN A 145 2.91 -21.46 13.09
CA ASN A 145 4.37 -21.61 13.00
C ASN A 145 4.86 -22.12 11.64
N LYS A 146 4.06 -21.95 10.58
CA LYS A 146 4.44 -22.30 9.20
C LYS A 146 4.50 -21.06 8.33
N LYS A 147 5.53 -20.98 7.49
CA LYS A 147 5.61 -19.99 6.42
C LYS A 147 4.74 -20.50 5.26
N VAL A 148 3.71 -19.75 4.91
CA VAL A 148 2.84 -20.06 3.77
C VAL A 148 2.95 -18.93 2.76
N ARG A 149 3.10 -19.23 1.47
CA ARG A 149 3.23 -18.15 0.48
C ARG A 149 1.95 -17.32 0.43
N ALA A 150 2.09 -16.01 0.20
CA ALA A 150 0.95 -15.11 0.06
C ALA A 150 -0.04 -15.60 -1.00
N ARG A 151 0.49 -16.10 -2.13
CA ARG A 151 -0.32 -16.67 -3.22
C ARG A 151 -1.17 -17.86 -2.79
N GLU A 152 -0.69 -18.70 -1.89
CA GLU A 152 -1.44 -19.87 -1.43
C GLU A 152 -2.64 -19.42 -0.60
N ILE A 153 -2.41 -18.55 0.38
CA ILE A 153 -3.46 -18.01 1.24
C ILE A 153 -4.50 -17.25 0.41
N HIS A 154 -4.07 -16.36 -0.50
CA HIS A 154 -5.00 -15.58 -1.31
C HIS A 154 -5.89 -16.45 -2.21
N ASN A 155 -5.30 -17.46 -2.85
CA ASN A 155 -6.05 -18.34 -3.76
C ASN A 155 -6.92 -19.36 -3.00
N ASP A 156 -6.46 -19.88 -1.86
CA ASP A 156 -7.30 -20.76 -1.02
C ASP A 156 -8.49 -19.98 -0.46
N MET A 157 -8.27 -18.79 0.10
CA MET A 157 -9.38 -17.95 0.61
C MET A 157 -10.38 -17.59 -0.49
N ARG A 158 -9.90 -17.19 -1.67
CA ARG A 158 -10.77 -16.86 -2.81
C ARG A 158 -11.52 -18.09 -3.32
N GLY A 159 -10.84 -19.23 -3.45
CA GLY A 159 -11.41 -20.49 -3.90
C GLY A 159 -12.53 -20.99 -2.98
N TYR A 160 -12.25 -21.11 -1.68
CA TYR A 160 -13.27 -21.55 -0.73
C TYR A 160 -14.43 -20.55 -0.60
N MET A 161 -14.16 -19.24 -0.64
CA MET A 161 -15.23 -18.22 -0.58
C MET A 161 -16.15 -18.27 -1.80
N THR A 162 -15.59 -18.40 -3.00
CA THR A 162 -16.35 -18.50 -4.24
C THR A 162 -17.09 -19.85 -4.35
N GLU A 163 -16.51 -20.95 -3.86
CA GLU A 163 -17.21 -22.24 -3.75
C GLU A 163 -18.45 -22.12 -2.85
N LEU A 164 -18.31 -21.54 -1.66
CA LEU A 164 -19.43 -21.37 -0.73
C LEU A 164 -20.54 -20.50 -1.35
N LEU A 165 -20.16 -19.41 -2.01
CA LEU A 165 -21.12 -18.53 -2.68
C LEU A 165 -21.80 -19.21 -3.87
N ALA A 166 -21.04 -19.97 -4.67
CA ALA A 166 -21.59 -20.74 -5.78
C ALA A 166 -22.59 -21.80 -5.30
N LYS A 167 -22.29 -22.51 -4.21
CA LYS A 167 -23.22 -23.47 -3.59
C LYS A 167 -24.49 -22.81 -3.08
N ALA A 168 -24.37 -21.65 -2.43
CA ALA A 168 -25.54 -20.93 -1.92
C ALA A 168 -26.44 -20.43 -3.06
N LEU A 169 -25.86 -19.90 -4.13
CA LEU A 169 -26.60 -19.44 -5.30
C LEU A 169 -27.26 -20.60 -6.06
N ASP A 170 -26.55 -21.71 -6.25
CA ASP A 170 -27.03 -22.89 -6.97
C ASP A 170 -28.16 -23.64 -6.25
N GLN A 171 -28.21 -23.53 -4.93
CA GLN A 171 -29.23 -24.16 -4.07
C GLN A 171 -30.40 -23.22 -3.75
N ASP A 172 -30.52 -22.09 -4.45
CA ASP A 172 -31.52 -21.04 -4.21
C ASP A 172 -31.57 -20.60 -2.73
N LYS A 173 -30.41 -20.54 -2.04
CA LYS A 173 -30.30 -20.17 -0.61
C LYS A 173 -30.12 -18.67 -0.38
N LEU A 174 -30.05 -17.88 -1.44
CA LEU A 174 -29.89 -16.43 -1.37
C LEU A 174 -31.16 -15.77 -1.88
N ASP A 175 -31.77 -14.93 -1.05
CA ASP A 175 -32.93 -14.12 -1.44
C ASP A 175 -32.43 -12.89 -2.23
N LEU A 176 -32.19 -13.09 -3.53
CA LEU A 176 -31.65 -12.09 -4.44
C LEU A 176 -32.65 -11.77 -5.54
N ALA A 177 -32.73 -10.50 -5.92
CA ALA A 177 -33.46 -10.04 -7.10
C ALA A 177 -32.69 -10.36 -8.41
N LEU A 178 -32.23 -11.61 -8.58
CA LEU A 178 -31.56 -12.09 -9.79
C LEU A 178 -32.50 -13.02 -10.55
N ASN A 179 -32.59 -12.86 -11.86
CA ASN A 179 -33.23 -13.86 -12.69
C ASN A 179 -32.28 -15.06 -12.92
N LYS A 180 -32.79 -16.13 -13.55
CA LYS A 180 -31.99 -17.34 -13.81
C LYS A 180 -30.76 -17.09 -14.69
N GLU A 181 -30.86 -16.16 -15.64
CA GLU A 181 -29.75 -15.80 -16.52
C GLU A 181 -28.64 -15.08 -15.75
N ASP A 182 -29.02 -14.15 -14.86
CA ASP A 182 -28.07 -13.45 -14.00
C ASP A 182 -27.37 -14.40 -13.03
N ALA A 183 -28.12 -15.32 -12.42
CA ALA A 183 -27.55 -16.34 -11.54
C ALA A 183 -26.52 -17.22 -12.28
N ALA A 184 -26.82 -17.63 -13.52
CA ALA A 184 -25.88 -18.40 -14.35
C ALA A 184 -24.60 -17.62 -14.67
N LYS A 185 -24.70 -16.34 -15.02
CA LYS A 185 -23.53 -15.46 -15.27
C LYS A 185 -22.67 -15.28 -14.02
N VAL A 186 -23.30 -15.10 -12.85
CA VAL A 186 -22.58 -15.00 -11.58
C VAL A 186 -21.90 -16.32 -11.25
N LEU A 187 -22.55 -17.47 -11.44
CA LEU A 187 -21.93 -18.78 -11.23
C LEU A 187 -20.71 -18.99 -12.14
N GLU A 188 -20.80 -18.61 -13.41
CA GLU A 188 -19.68 -18.68 -14.35
C GLU A 188 -18.50 -17.79 -13.89
N TYR A 189 -18.80 -16.55 -13.51
CA TYR A 189 -17.81 -15.65 -12.94
C TYR A 189 -17.13 -16.24 -11.69
N LEU A 190 -17.91 -16.79 -10.75
CA LEU A 190 -17.38 -17.39 -9.52
C LEU A 190 -16.50 -18.61 -9.81
N ARG A 191 -16.86 -19.44 -10.79
CA ARG A 191 -16.02 -20.57 -11.22
C ARG A 191 -14.67 -20.09 -11.74
N ALA A 192 -14.66 -19.06 -12.60
CA ALA A 192 -13.44 -18.49 -13.14
C ALA A 192 -12.59 -17.77 -12.08
N GLU A 193 -13.24 -16.97 -11.21
CA GLU A 193 -12.58 -16.20 -10.15
C GLU A 193 -11.99 -17.11 -9.08
N GLY A 194 -12.71 -18.15 -8.67
CA GLY A 194 -12.30 -19.13 -7.68
C GLY A 194 -11.33 -20.20 -8.17
N GLY A 195 -11.31 -20.45 -9.49
CA GLY A 195 -10.68 -21.65 -10.04
C GLY A 195 -11.40 -22.93 -9.62
N LEU A 196 -12.74 -22.92 -9.69
CA LEU A 196 -13.59 -24.05 -9.33
C LEU A 196 -13.67 -25.04 -10.49
N ASP A 197 -13.83 -26.33 -10.18
CA ASP A 197 -14.05 -27.36 -11.20
C ASP A 197 -15.49 -27.33 -11.78
N ILE A 198 -15.84 -28.34 -12.58
CA ILE A 198 -17.18 -28.45 -13.17
C ILE A 198 -18.29 -28.69 -12.13
N ASP A 199 -17.92 -29.28 -10.99
CA ASP A 199 -18.80 -29.55 -9.87
C ASP A 199 -18.87 -28.37 -8.89
N LYS A 200 -18.25 -27.22 -9.26
CA LYS A 200 -18.19 -25.99 -8.46
C LYS A 200 -17.42 -26.18 -7.14
N LEU A 201 -16.47 -27.12 -7.12
CA LEU A 201 -15.59 -27.38 -5.98
C LEU A 201 -14.21 -26.76 -6.18
N TYR A 202 -13.65 -26.22 -5.10
CA TYR A 202 -12.27 -25.77 -5.06
C TYR A 202 -11.35 -26.92 -4.66
N LYS A 203 -10.41 -27.27 -5.53
CA LYS A 203 -9.44 -28.37 -5.33
C LYS A 203 -7.99 -27.89 -5.37
N ALA A 204 -7.76 -26.64 -4.97
CA ALA A 204 -6.54 -25.89 -5.28
C ALA A 204 -6.36 -25.65 -6.79
N SER A 205 -5.51 -24.69 -7.15
CA SER A 205 -5.22 -24.36 -8.54
C SER A 205 -3.75 -23.99 -8.72
N ALA A 206 -3.27 -24.00 -9.97
CA ALA A 206 -1.91 -23.57 -10.32
C ALA A 206 -1.56 -22.15 -9.85
N ARG A 207 -2.57 -21.32 -9.51
CA ARG A 207 -2.39 -19.98 -8.93
C ARG A 207 -1.71 -20.02 -7.55
N ARG A 208 -1.80 -21.15 -6.84
CA ARG A 208 -1.05 -21.39 -5.59
C ARG A 208 0.45 -21.57 -5.82
N GLY A 209 0.89 -21.66 -7.08
CA GLY A 209 2.27 -21.99 -7.44
C GLY A 209 2.49 -23.50 -7.50
N TYR A 210 3.75 -23.86 -7.73
CA TYR A 210 4.21 -25.23 -7.87
C TYR A 210 5.09 -25.59 -6.67
N LEU A 211 4.98 -26.82 -6.18
CA LEU A 211 5.91 -27.44 -5.23
C LEU A 211 7.31 -27.55 -5.87
N GLU A 212 7.37 -27.91 -7.15
CA GLU A 212 8.59 -27.88 -7.96
C GLU A 212 8.37 -26.93 -9.14
N SER A 213 9.18 -25.88 -9.26
CA SER A 213 9.00 -24.92 -10.37
C SER A 213 9.22 -25.60 -11.72
N PRO A 214 8.43 -25.28 -12.75
CA PRO A 214 8.67 -25.79 -14.09
C PRO A 214 10.06 -25.36 -14.60
N GLY A 215 10.79 -26.34 -15.15
CA GLY A 215 12.07 -26.15 -15.80
C GLY A 215 11.94 -26.18 -17.33
N PRO A 216 13.03 -25.90 -18.07
CA PRO A 216 12.98 -25.91 -19.52
C PRO A 216 12.63 -27.30 -20.10
N VAL A 217 11.75 -27.28 -21.11
CA VAL A 217 11.40 -28.32 -22.11
C VAL A 217 10.82 -29.65 -21.59
N LYS A 218 11.21 -30.19 -20.43
CA LYS A 218 10.76 -31.52 -19.95
C LYS A 218 10.42 -31.61 -18.46
N SER A 219 10.32 -30.49 -17.75
CA SER A 219 9.97 -30.47 -16.33
C SER A 219 8.75 -29.57 -16.14
N PRO A 220 7.51 -30.10 -16.22
CA PRO A 220 6.30 -29.27 -16.10
C PRO A 220 6.07 -28.69 -14.70
N GLY A 221 6.96 -28.99 -13.75
CA GLY A 221 6.79 -28.69 -12.33
C GLY A 221 5.87 -29.71 -11.65
N LYS A 222 5.75 -29.61 -10.33
CA LYS A 222 4.82 -30.40 -9.51
C LYS A 222 3.98 -29.50 -8.65
#